data_AF-A0A2M7Z5D3-F1
#
_entry.id   AF-A0A2M7Z5D3-F1
#
_cell.length_a   1.000
_cell.length_b   1.000
_cell.length_c   1.000
_cell.angle_alpha   90.00
_cell.angle_beta   90.00
_cell.angle_gamma   90.00
#
_symmetry.space_group_name_H-M   'P 1'
#
loop_
_entity.id
_entity.type
_entity.pdbx_description
1 polymer ?
#
loop_
_entity_poly.entity_id
_entity_poly.type
_entity_poly.pdbx_seq_one_letter_code
_entity_poly.pdbx_strand_id
1 'polypeptide(L)' 'MKKVEFEKLVKESILELPEKIRQKMDNLALCVEKRPTAEQLRKTGIRYGGFLLGLYEGVPQTKWGRGFGMMLPDKITIFQ' A
#
# COMPACT_ATOMS: atom_id res chain seq x y z
N MET A 1 8.21 18.12 4.70
CA MET A 1 7.92 17.99 3.26
C MET A 1 6.40 17.97 3.07
N LYS A 2 5.87 18.59 2.02
CA LYS A 2 4.43 18.58 1.71
C LYS A 2 4.02 17.23 1.13
N LYS A 3 2.75 16.84 1.28
CA LYS A 3 2.22 15.57 0.77
C LYS A 3 2.51 15.37 -0.73
N VAL A 4 2.32 16.42 -1.53
CA VAL A 4 2.55 16.40 -2.99
C VAL A 4 4.02 16.13 -3.35
N GLU A 5 4.96 16.67 -2.56
CA GLU A 5 6.40 16.43 -2.76
C GLU A 5 6.75 14.98 -2.42
N PHE A 6 6.16 14.43 -1.34
CA PHE A 6 6.32 13.02 -0.97
C PHE A 6 5.74 12.09 -2.04
N GLU A 7 4.54 12.38 -2.54
CA GLU A 7 3.90 11.61 -3.62
C GLU A 7 4.75 11.56 -4.89
N LYS A 8 5.42 12.67 -5.23
CA LYS A 8 6.35 12.72 -6.35
C LYS A 8 7.54 11.79 -6.13
N LEU A 9 8.16 11.83 -4.96
CA LEU A 9 9.28 10.94 -4.62
C LEU A 9 8.86 9.46 -4.65
N VAL A 10 7.71 9.12 -4.08
CA VAL A 10 7.18 7.75 -4.13
C VAL A 10 7.00 7.31 -5.58
N LYS A 11 6.42 8.15 -6.43
CA LYS A 11 6.23 7.84 -7.85
C LYS A 11 7.55 7.59 -8.57
N GLU A 12 8.56 8.43 -8.34
CA GLU A 12 9.90 8.28 -8.90
C GLU A 12 10.54 6.96 -8.43
N SER A 13 10.46 6.64 -7.13
CA SER A 13 10.98 5.38 -6.59
C SER A 13 10.33 4.15 -7.21
N ILE A 14 9.02 4.18 -7.50
CA ILE A 14 8.33 3.07 -8.17
C ILE A 14 8.84 2.90 -9.60
N LEU A 15 9.14 3.99 -10.31
CA LEU A 15 9.70 3.91 -11.66
C LEU A 15 11.13 3.36 -11.67
N GLU A 16 11.87 3.51 -10.58
CA GLU A 16 13.22 2.94 -10.43
C GLU A 16 13.23 1.45 -10.05
N LEU A 17 12.09 0.89 -9.63
CA LEU A 17 12.01 -0.52 -9.28
C LEU A 17 12.32 -1.42 -10.49
N PRO A 18 12.99 -2.58 -10.27
CA PRO A 18 13.20 -3.59 -11.29
C PRO A 18 11.91 -3.95 -12.03
N GLU A 19 12.00 -4.16 -13.34
CA GLU A 19 10.83 -4.44 -14.19
C GLU A 19 10.01 -5.63 -13.68
N LYS A 20 10.68 -6.70 -13.21
CA LYS A 20 10.05 -7.89 -12.63
C LYS A 20 9.16 -7.57 -11.42
N ILE A 21 9.45 -6.49 -10.67
CA ILE A 21 8.61 -6.05 -9.55
C ILE A 21 7.46 -5.20 -10.07
N ARG A 22 7.72 -4.27 -10.98
CA ARG A 22 6.66 -3.41 -11.57
C ARG A 22 5.58 -4.22 -12.27
N GLN A 23 5.94 -5.30 -12.95
CA GLN A 23 4.99 -6.24 -13.58
C GLN A 23 4.07 -6.94 -12.56
N LYS A 24 4.43 -7.01 -11.29
CA LYS A 24 3.58 -7.58 -10.23
C LYS A 24 2.62 -6.56 -9.60
N MET A 25 2.69 -5.30 -10.03
CA MET A 25 1.85 -4.22 -9.52
C MET A 25 0.61 -3.98 -10.39
N ASP A 26 0.31 -4.88 -11.34
CA ASP A 26 -0.94 -4.87 -12.10
C ASP A 26 -2.13 -5.05 -11.14
N ASN A 27 -3.02 -4.06 -11.07
CA ASN A 27 -4.13 -3.95 -10.11
C ASN A 27 -3.76 -3.52 -8.67
N LEU A 28 -2.82 -2.58 -8.53
CA LEU A 28 -2.42 -2.01 -7.24
C LEU A 28 -2.68 -0.49 -7.15
N ALA A 29 -3.31 -0.06 -6.06
CA ALA A 29 -3.51 1.34 -5.69
C ALA A 29 -2.43 1.79 -4.69
N LEU A 30 -1.64 2.79 -5.05
CA LEU A 30 -0.67 3.43 -4.15
C LEU A 30 -1.28 4.67 -3.49
N CYS A 31 -1.22 4.72 -2.16
CA CYS A 31 -1.72 5.83 -1.35
C CYS A 31 -0.62 6.42 -0.48
N VAL A 32 -0.68 7.73 -0.25
CA VAL A 32 0.19 8.44 0.69
C VAL A 32 -0.66 9.03 1.81
N GLU A 33 -0.33 8.67 3.04
CA GLU A 33 -0.99 9.12 4.26
C GLU A 33 0.03 9.61 5.29
N LYS A 34 -0.40 10.47 6.22
CA LYS A 34 0.52 10.98 7.26
C LYS A 34 0.78 9.96 8.38
N ARG A 35 -0.24 9.19 8.77
CA ARG A 35 -0.13 8.23 9.88
C ARG A 35 -1.06 7.05 9.65
N PRO A 36 -0.67 5.85 10.10
CA PRO A 36 -1.57 4.71 10.10
C PRO A 36 -2.73 4.93 11.07
N THR A 37 -3.86 4.32 10.76
CA THR A 37 -5.02 4.29 11.66
C THR A 37 -4.78 3.34 12.83
N ALA A 38 -5.54 3.51 13.92
CA ALA A 38 -5.47 2.60 15.07
C ALA A 38 -5.80 1.14 14.69
N GLU A 39 -6.69 0.94 13.72
CA GLU A 39 -7.04 -0.40 13.22
C GLU A 39 -5.87 -1.03 12.44
N GLN A 40 -5.20 -0.26 11.58
CA GLN A 40 -4.02 -0.71 10.84
C GLN A 40 -2.87 -1.09 11.78
N LEU A 41 -2.60 -0.29 12.81
CA LEU A 41 -1.60 -0.61 13.84
C LEU A 41 -1.95 -1.91 14.59
N ARG A 42 -3.22 -2.09 14.96
CA ARG A 42 -3.68 -3.32 15.62
C ARG A 42 -3.51 -4.55 14.73
N LYS A 43 -3.84 -4.46 13.44
CA LYS A 43 -3.72 -5.58 12.47
C LYS A 43 -2.27 -5.98 12.20
N THR A 44 -1.34 -5.04 12.25
CA THR A 44 0.10 -5.31 12.02
C THR A 44 0.82 -5.83 13.25
N GLY A 45 0.19 -5.77 14.44
CA GLY A 45 0.85 -6.15 15.70
C GLY A 45 1.95 -5.18 16.14
N ILE A 46 2.08 -4.02 15.47
CA ILE A 46 3.06 -2.99 15.83
C ILE A 46 2.58 -2.29 17.10
N ARG A 47 3.46 -2.25 18.11
CA ARG A 47 3.18 -1.57 19.37
C ARG A 47 2.94 -0.08 19.15
N TYR A 48 2.14 0.52 20.02
CA TYR A 48 1.91 1.96 20.02
C TYR A 48 3.25 2.73 20.06
N GLY A 49 3.46 3.65 19.13
CA GLY A 49 4.74 4.36 18.97
C GLY A 49 5.77 3.66 18.06
N GLY A 50 5.45 2.50 17.48
CA GLY A 50 6.27 1.88 16.45
C GLY A 50 6.19 2.60 15.10
N PHE A 51 7.23 2.43 14.27
CA PHE A 51 7.34 3.07 12.96
C PHE A 51 6.84 2.14 11.86
N LEU A 52 5.61 2.35 11.39
CA LEU A 52 5.05 1.70 10.20
C LEU A 52 5.25 2.62 9.00
N LEU A 53 6.14 2.24 8.09
CA LEU A 53 6.47 3.03 6.90
C LEU A 53 5.56 2.73 5.71
N GLY A 54 5.01 1.52 5.65
CA GLY A 54 4.05 1.17 4.61
C GLY A 54 3.23 -0.06 4.97
N LEU A 55 2.04 -0.15 4.39
CA LEU A 55 1.07 -1.20 4.64
C LEU A 55 0.47 -1.69 3.33
N TYR A 56 0.53 -3.00 3.10
CA TYR A 56 -0.20 -3.67 2.02
C TYR A 56 -1.54 -4.20 2.56
N GLU A 57 -2.63 -3.79 1.92
CA GLU A 57 -4.01 -4.17 2.21
C GLU A 57 -4.62 -4.75 0.94
N GLY A 58 -4.64 -6.07 0.85
CA GLY A 58 -5.18 -6.80 -0.30
C GLY A 58 -5.97 -8.03 0.13
N VAL A 59 -6.84 -8.51 -0.75
CA VAL A 59 -7.49 -9.81 -0.58
C VAL A 59 -6.70 -10.83 -1.41
N PRO A 60 -6.10 -11.87 -0.81
CA PRO A 60 -5.32 -12.85 -1.56
C PRO A 60 -6.10 -13.40 -2.76
N GLN A 61 -5.46 -13.47 -3.93
CA GLN A 61 -6.07 -13.98 -5.16
C GLN A 61 -6.68 -15.37 -5.00
N THR A 62 -6.11 -16.21 -4.13
CA THR A 62 -6.59 -17.56 -3.82
C THR A 62 -7.94 -17.60 -3.08
N LYS A 63 -8.38 -16.46 -2.54
CA LYS A 63 -9.67 -16.32 -1.83
C LYS A 63 -10.75 -15.64 -2.67
N TRP A 64 -10.48 -15.33 -3.94
CA TRP A 64 -11.44 -14.75 -4.86
C TRP A 64 -12.46 -15.82 -5.31
N GLY A 65 -13.57 -15.94 -4.59
CA GLY A 65 -14.70 -16.80 -4.97
C GLY A 65 -15.61 -16.17 -6.05
N ARG A 66 -16.63 -16.92 -6.50
CA ARG A 66 -17.59 -16.52 -7.57
C ARG A 66 -18.43 -15.26 -7.29
N GLY A 67 -18.30 -14.64 -6.11
CA GLY A 67 -19.10 -13.49 -5.67
C GLY A 67 -18.34 -12.16 -5.56
N PHE A 68 -17.04 -12.11 -5.86
CA PHE A 68 -16.30 -10.85 -5.91
C PHE A 68 -16.63 -10.08 -7.20
N GLY A 69 -17.81 -9.46 -7.20
CA GLY A 69 -18.17 -8.44 -8.18
C GLY A 69 -17.29 -7.22 -7.96
N MET A 70 -16.56 -6.84 -9.02
CA MET A 70 -15.56 -5.78 -9.09
C MET A 70 -14.25 -6.08 -8.34
N MET A 71 -13.18 -6.32 -9.13
CA MET A 71 -11.81 -6.45 -8.64
C MET A 71 -11.38 -5.13 -8.00
N LEU A 72 -11.51 -5.00 -6.68
CA LEU A 72 -10.89 -3.89 -5.96
C LEU A 72 -9.37 -4.06 -6.06
N PRO A 73 -8.61 -3.02 -6.43
CA PRO A 73 -7.16 -3.09 -6.45
C PRO A 73 -6.63 -3.34 -5.05
N ASP A 74 -5.55 -4.10 -4.95
CA ASP A 74 -4.80 -4.18 -3.71
C ASP A 74 -4.24 -2.79 -3.40
N LYS A 75 -4.14 -2.42 -2.13
CA LYS A 75 -3.71 -1.08 -1.72
C LYS A 75 -2.37 -1.13 -1.00
N ILE A 76 -1.40 -0.34 -1.43
CA ILE A 76 -0.20 -0.04 -0.64
C ILE A 76 -0.31 1.41 -0.16
N THR A 77 -0.35 1.59 1.16
CA THR A 77 -0.23 2.91 1.77
C THR A 77 1.20 3.13 2.24
N ILE A 78 1.83 4.23 1.84
CA ILE A 78 3.11 4.70 2.37
C ILE A 78 2.85 5.85 3.35
N PHE A 79 3.47 5.78 4.53
CA PHE A 79 3.28 6.75 5.59
C PHE A 79 4.42 7.78 5.63
N GLN A 80 4.05 9.05 5.82
CA GLN A 80 4.95 10.21 5.88
C GLN A 80 5.12 10.77 7.29
#